data_AF-A0A1E1LD18-F1
#
_entry.id   AF-A0A1E1LD18-F1
#
_cell.length_a   1.000
_cell.length_b   1.000
_cell.length_c   1.000
_cell.angle_alpha   90.00
_cell.angle_beta   90.00
_cell.angle_gamma   90.00
#
_symmetry.space_group_name_H-M   'P 1'
#
loop_
_entity.id
_entity.type
_entity.pdbx_description
1 polymer ?
#
loop_
_entity_poly.entity_id
_entity_poly.type
_entity_poly.pdbx_seq_one_letter_code
_entity_poly.pdbx_strand_id
1 'polypeptide(L)'
;MEENLHAPTIPSGPTSGHATNGTHTSNLTLAQLQAKKDNLEAEIRALGGVLNSHGVDMNTRLLTPDGFPRADLDVAQSILPSPKETLAATDSLTVRTTRARIIYLKNDHKALMSVIEKHIHEHFARLAEDGPEDESTINERTSTTEFQTWSQPQILTPPFAKVNSVVAASPAESAGLKASDQIRVFGYVNNANHDELKRVAECVQGNEGREVLVKVSRAISGSSRKQELTLTLTPRRDWGGRGLLGCHILPL
;
A
#
# COMPACT_ATOMS: atom_id res chain seq x y z
N MET A 1 -62.39 22.41 24.68
CA MET A 1 -61.07 23.03 24.93
C MET A 1 -60.14 21.86 25.18
N GLU A 2 -59.30 21.40 24.27
CA GLU A 2 -58.71 21.96 23.03
C GLU A 2 -58.44 20.80 22.07
N GLU A 3 -58.84 20.92 20.80
CA GLU A 3 -58.41 19.99 19.74
C GLU A 3 -57.23 20.57 18.98
N ASN A 4 -56.25 19.71 18.76
CA ASN A 4 -54.87 20.00 18.39
C ASN A 4 -54.72 20.53 16.96
N LEU A 5 -53.75 21.43 16.80
CA LEU A 5 -53.31 22.02 15.54
C LEU A 5 -52.96 20.96 14.48
N HIS A 6 -53.67 20.98 13.37
CA HIS A 6 -53.30 20.24 12.16
C HIS A 6 -52.10 20.90 11.46
N ALA A 7 -50.96 20.20 11.41
CA ALA A 7 -49.86 20.51 10.50
C ALA A 7 -50.20 19.99 9.09
N PRO A 8 -49.92 20.74 8.01
CA PRO A 8 -50.17 20.28 6.65
C PRO A 8 -49.14 19.22 6.23
N THR A 9 -49.60 17.99 6.01
CA THR A 9 -48.81 16.90 5.44
C THR A 9 -48.54 17.19 3.95
N ILE A 10 -47.28 17.40 3.59
CA ILE A 10 -46.85 17.47 2.19
C ILE A 10 -46.50 16.04 1.75
N PRO A 11 -47.02 15.52 0.63
CA PRO A 11 -46.67 14.19 0.14
C PRO A 11 -45.23 14.18 -0.38
N SER A 12 -44.40 13.28 0.17
CA SER A 12 -43.05 13.02 -0.32
C SER A 12 -43.08 12.53 -1.77
N GLY A 13 -42.39 13.24 -2.67
CA GLY A 13 -42.16 12.79 -4.04
C GLY A 13 -41.28 11.53 -4.11
N PRO A 14 -41.19 10.88 -5.28
CA PRO A 14 -40.43 9.65 -5.44
C PRO A 14 -38.96 9.91 -5.14
N THR A 15 -38.47 9.35 -4.03
CA THR A 15 -37.04 9.31 -3.75
C THR A 15 -36.39 8.50 -4.87
N SER A 16 -35.54 9.15 -5.65
CA SER A 16 -34.70 8.45 -6.62
C SER A 16 -33.68 7.67 -5.80
N GLY A 17 -34.04 6.43 -5.44
CA GLY A 17 -33.11 5.51 -4.81
C GLY A 17 -31.90 5.38 -5.71
N HIS A 18 -30.76 5.90 -5.23
CA HIS A 18 -29.48 5.67 -5.87
C HIS A 18 -29.34 4.15 -6.00
N ALA A 19 -29.26 3.65 -7.23
CA ALA A 19 -29.03 2.24 -7.49
C ALA A 19 -27.84 1.80 -6.63
N THR A 20 -28.09 0.92 -5.68
CA THR A 20 -27.03 0.22 -4.98
C THR A 20 -26.36 -0.64 -6.04
N ASN A 21 -25.36 -0.06 -6.71
CA ASN A 21 -24.36 -0.82 -7.42
C ASN A 21 -23.59 -1.59 -6.35
N GLY A 22 -24.19 -2.71 -5.90
CA GLY A 22 -23.51 -3.81 -5.26
C GLY A 22 -22.44 -4.24 -6.25
N THR A 23 -21.31 -3.56 -6.18
CA THR A 23 -20.28 -3.67 -7.19
C THR A 23 -19.78 -5.09 -7.06
N HIS A 24 -19.85 -5.85 -8.15
CA HIS A 24 -19.39 -7.23 -8.27
C HIS A 24 -17.87 -7.33 -8.03
N THR A 25 -17.40 -7.04 -6.81
CA THR A 25 -16.00 -7.13 -6.42
C THR A 25 -15.61 -8.55 -6.03
N SER A 26 -16.58 -9.44 -5.83
CA SER A 26 -16.35 -10.84 -5.45
C SER A 26 -15.69 -11.68 -6.54
N ASN A 27 -15.79 -11.28 -7.82
CA ASN A 27 -15.23 -12.01 -8.97
C ASN A 27 -14.02 -11.32 -9.61
N LEU A 28 -13.50 -10.25 -9.01
CA LEU A 28 -12.35 -9.52 -9.56
C LEU A 28 -11.04 -10.15 -9.06
N THR A 29 -10.06 -10.22 -9.95
CA THR A 29 -8.69 -10.63 -9.58
C THR A 29 -8.05 -9.64 -8.61
N LEU A 30 -7.08 -10.09 -7.81
CA LEU A 30 -6.36 -9.22 -6.87
C LEU A 30 -5.76 -7.97 -7.54
N ALA A 31 -5.23 -8.11 -8.76
CA ALA A 31 -4.69 -6.99 -9.53
C ALA A 31 -5.77 -5.97 -9.92
N GLN A 32 -6.98 -6.43 -10.28
CA GLN A 32 -8.11 -5.55 -10.58
C GLN A 32 -8.65 -4.86 -9.33
N LEU A 33 -8.69 -5.56 -8.19
CA LEU A 33 -9.08 -4.97 -6.90
C LEU A 33 -8.08 -3.87 -6.49
N GLN A 34 -6.79 -4.11 -6.68
CA GLN A 34 -5.74 -3.12 -6.43
C GLN A 34 -5.91 -1.88 -7.34
N ALA A 35 -6.10 -2.07 -8.65
CA ALA A 35 -6.34 -0.97 -9.57
C ALA A 35 -7.59 -0.15 -9.19
N LYS A 36 -8.67 -0.82 -8.75
CA LYS A 36 -9.87 -0.14 -8.25
C LYS A 36 -9.59 0.64 -6.96
N LYS A 37 -8.74 0.12 -6.06
CA LYS A 37 -8.31 0.83 -4.85
C LYS A 37 -7.58 2.11 -5.21
N ASP A 38 -6.62 2.02 -6.13
CA ASP A 38 -5.81 3.16 -6.57
C ASP A 38 -6.68 4.23 -7.25
N ASN A 39 -7.68 3.82 -8.04
CA ASN A 39 -8.64 4.74 -8.66
C ASN A 39 -9.51 5.47 -7.62
N LEU A 40 -10.03 4.76 -6.62
CA LEU A 40 -10.81 5.38 -5.53
C LEU A 40 -9.95 6.35 -4.72
N GLU A 41 -8.71 5.98 -4.40
CA GLU A 41 -7.77 6.85 -3.67
C GLU A 41 -7.41 8.10 -4.49
N ALA A 42 -7.26 7.95 -5.81
CA ALA A 42 -7.03 9.08 -6.71
C ALA A 42 -8.24 10.02 -6.76
N GLU A 43 -9.47 9.50 -6.84
CA GLU A 43 -10.70 10.31 -6.84
C GLU A 43 -10.87 11.05 -5.51
N ILE A 44 -10.67 10.37 -4.37
CA ILE A 44 -10.70 10.99 -3.04
C ILE A 44 -9.65 12.12 -2.95
N ARG A 45 -8.43 11.89 -3.45
CA ARG A 45 -7.36 12.90 -3.46
C ARG A 45 -7.72 14.11 -4.32
N ALA A 46 -8.30 13.88 -5.50
CA ALA A 46 -8.73 14.96 -6.39
C ALA A 46 -9.82 15.82 -5.74
N LEU A 47 -10.85 15.20 -5.16
CA LEU A 47 -11.93 15.89 -4.45
C LEU A 47 -11.43 16.61 -3.20
N GLY A 48 -10.45 16.03 -2.48
CA GLY A 48 -9.77 16.71 -1.38
C GLY A 48 -9.03 17.96 -1.83
N GLY A 49 -8.39 17.92 -3.01
CA GLY A 49 -7.79 19.10 -3.64
C GLY A 49 -8.80 20.20 -3.95
N VAL A 50 -10.00 19.83 -4.43
CA VAL A 50 -11.11 20.79 -4.63
C VAL A 50 -11.48 21.46 -3.31
N LEU A 51 -11.69 20.71 -2.24
CA LEU A 51 -12.01 21.29 -0.93
C LEU A 51 -10.92 22.24 -0.42
N ASN A 52 -9.64 21.85 -0.57
CA ASN A 52 -8.51 22.69 -0.19
C ASN A 52 -8.46 24.00 -0.98
N SER A 53 -8.83 23.99 -2.26
CA SER A 53 -8.89 25.19 -3.09
C SER A 53 -9.95 26.20 -2.60
N HIS A 54 -11.02 25.69 -1.98
CA HIS A 54 -12.05 26.49 -1.32
C HIS A 54 -11.70 26.84 0.13
N GLY A 55 -10.51 26.48 0.63
CA GLY A 55 -10.09 26.75 2.01
C GLY A 55 -10.89 25.99 3.07
N VAL A 56 -11.51 24.87 2.70
CA VAL A 56 -12.33 24.05 3.59
C VAL A 56 -11.82 22.61 3.66
N ASP A 57 -12.06 21.96 4.79
CA ASP A 57 -11.79 20.53 5.00
C ASP A 57 -13.11 19.78 5.23
N MET A 58 -13.11 18.45 5.20
CA MET A 58 -14.23 17.58 5.55
C MET A 58 -14.92 17.95 6.87
N ASN A 59 -14.16 18.51 7.84
CA ASN A 59 -14.64 18.82 9.18
C ASN A 59 -15.13 20.27 9.38
N THR A 60 -14.98 21.16 8.40
CA THR A 60 -15.34 22.58 8.60
C THR A 60 -16.84 22.73 8.78
N ARG A 61 -17.28 23.55 9.76
CA ARG A 61 -18.72 23.80 10.00
C ARG A 61 -19.39 24.39 8.76
N LEU A 62 -20.49 23.77 8.33
CA LEU A 62 -21.32 24.20 7.21
C LEU A 62 -22.41 25.21 7.60
N LEU A 63 -22.61 25.40 8.91
CA LEU A 63 -23.60 26.31 9.49
C LEU A 63 -22.88 27.44 10.23
N THR A 64 -23.52 28.60 10.22
CA THR A 64 -23.19 29.76 11.05
C THR A 64 -23.58 29.51 12.51
N PRO A 65 -23.09 30.30 13.47
CA PRO A 65 -23.48 30.19 14.88
C PRO A 65 -25.00 30.30 15.12
N ASP A 66 -25.70 31.05 14.27
CA ASP A 66 -27.16 31.22 14.33
C ASP A 66 -27.94 30.04 13.72
N GLY A 67 -27.24 28.99 13.25
CA GLY A 67 -27.85 27.77 12.71
C GLY A 67 -28.19 27.82 11.22
N PHE A 68 -27.86 28.91 10.51
CA PHE A 68 -28.12 29.06 9.08
C PHE A 68 -26.96 28.54 8.21
N PRO A 69 -27.23 28.00 7.01
CA PRO A 69 -26.23 27.70 5.99
C PRO A 69 -25.20 28.81 5.77
N ARG A 70 -23.91 28.45 5.72
CA ARG A 70 -22.83 29.39 5.41
C ARG A 70 -22.86 29.80 3.93
N ALA A 71 -23.21 31.06 3.68
CA ALA A 71 -23.25 31.64 2.34
C ALA A 71 -21.86 31.86 1.70
N ASP A 72 -20.80 31.86 2.51
CA ASP A 72 -19.42 31.96 2.01
C ASP A 72 -18.91 30.66 1.36
N LEU A 73 -19.59 29.54 1.62
CA LEU A 73 -19.31 28.23 1.00
C LEU A 73 -20.18 27.98 -0.25
N ASP A 74 -21.03 28.93 -0.61
CA ASP A 74 -22.06 28.88 -1.65
C ASP A 74 -21.59 29.39 -3.01
N VAL A 75 -20.27 29.45 -3.22
CA VAL A 75 -19.72 29.90 -4.49
C VAL A 75 -19.73 28.74 -5.47
N ALA A 76 -20.78 28.69 -6.31
CA ALA A 76 -20.74 27.99 -7.59
C ALA A 76 -19.55 28.53 -8.39
N GLN A 77 -18.44 27.80 -8.42
CA GLN A 77 -17.29 28.22 -9.21
C GLN A 77 -17.72 28.15 -10.68
N SER A 78 -17.88 29.33 -11.27
CA SER A 78 -18.30 29.57 -12.64
C SER A 78 -17.26 29.02 -13.64
N ILE A 79 -17.24 27.70 -13.82
CA ILE A 79 -16.75 27.08 -15.04
C ILE A 79 -17.99 26.97 -15.94
N LEU A 80 -18.08 27.91 -16.88
CA LEU A 80 -19.14 28.06 -17.90
C LEU A 80 -19.74 26.71 -18.37
N PRO A 81 -21.04 26.45 -18.12
CA PRO A 81 -21.83 25.65 -19.02
C PRO A 81 -22.35 26.56 -20.14
N SER A 82 -22.24 26.08 -21.37
CA SER A 82 -22.80 26.70 -22.57
C SER A 82 -24.24 27.22 -22.35
N PRO A 83 -24.60 28.39 -22.90
CA PRO A 83 -25.91 28.97 -22.67
C PRO A 83 -26.92 28.28 -23.57
N LYS A 84 -27.73 27.38 -22.99
CA LYS A 84 -29.07 26.98 -23.46
C LYS A 84 -29.59 25.86 -22.55
N GLU A 85 -30.05 26.22 -21.36
CA GLU A 85 -31.27 25.69 -20.74
C GLU A 85 -31.39 26.25 -19.32
N THR A 86 -32.56 26.83 -19.07
CA THR A 86 -32.88 27.63 -17.91
C THR A 86 -33.68 26.78 -16.92
N LEU A 87 -33.60 27.11 -15.62
CA LEU A 87 -34.60 26.83 -14.56
C LEU A 87 -34.51 25.50 -13.80
N ALA A 88 -33.52 25.35 -12.92
CA ALA A 88 -33.70 24.68 -11.63
C ALA A 88 -32.59 25.12 -10.66
N ALA A 89 -33.00 25.60 -9.47
CA ALA A 89 -32.22 25.79 -8.24
C ALA A 89 -30.71 26.09 -8.37
N THR A 90 -30.34 27.33 -8.05
CA THR A 90 -28.98 27.83 -7.81
C THR A 90 -28.12 26.81 -7.05
N ASP A 91 -27.15 26.21 -7.75
CA ASP A 91 -26.26 25.16 -7.26
C ASP A 91 -25.23 25.70 -6.26
N SER A 92 -25.69 25.82 -5.02
CA SER A 92 -24.99 26.14 -3.76
C SER A 92 -24.24 24.91 -3.19
N LEU A 93 -23.88 23.95 -4.05
CA LEU A 93 -23.70 22.57 -3.62
C LEU A 93 -22.29 22.01 -3.85
N THR A 94 -21.29 22.79 -4.29
CA THR A 94 -19.96 22.24 -4.62
C THR A 94 -19.27 21.63 -3.40
N VAL A 95 -19.13 22.37 -2.30
CA VAL A 95 -18.49 21.86 -1.06
C VAL A 95 -19.32 20.72 -0.45
N ARG A 96 -20.64 20.85 -0.43
CA ARG A 96 -21.53 19.84 0.18
C ARG A 96 -21.55 18.54 -0.62
N THR A 97 -21.70 18.61 -1.95
CA THR A 97 -21.63 17.44 -2.83
C THR A 97 -20.25 16.81 -2.81
N THR A 98 -19.18 17.60 -2.86
CA THR A 98 -17.81 17.11 -2.82
C THR A 98 -17.56 16.33 -1.54
N ARG A 99 -17.99 16.85 -0.39
CA ARG A 99 -17.88 16.12 0.89
C ARG A 99 -18.73 14.86 0.91
N ALA A 100 -19.99 14.93 0.48
CA ALA A 100 -20.86 13.76 0.40
C ALA A 100 -20.21 12.67 -0.47
N ARG A 101 -19.67 13.06 -1.63
CA ARG A 101 -18.96 12.16 -2.55
C ARG A 101 -17.73 11.54 -1.91
N ILE A 102 -16.90 12.32 -1.22
CA ILE A 102 -15.75 11.78 -0.47
C ILE A 102 -16.20 10.76 0.58
N ILE A 103 -17.29 11.03 1.30
CA ILE A 103 -17.82 10.08 2.30
C ILE A 103 -18.22 8.76 1.65
N TYR A 104 -18.97 8.80 0.54
CA TYR A 104 -19.33 7.60 -0.19
C TYR A 104 -18.10 6.83 -0.69
N LEU A 105 -17.14 7.52 -1.30
CA LEU A 105 -15.90 6.90 -1.78
C LEU A 105 -15.07 6.28 -0.65
N LYS A 106 -15.03 6.92 0.53
CA LYS A 106 -14.35 6.36 1.71
C LYS A 106 -15.05 5.10 2.23
N ASN A 107 -16.37 5.06 2.21
CA ASN A 107 -17.14 3.87 2.58
C ASN A 107 -16.91 2.74 1.57
N ASP A 108 -16.90 3.05 0.27
CA ASP A 108 -16.62 2.10 -0.81
C ASP A 108 -15.18 1.56 -0.72
N HIS A 109 -14.21 2.43 -0.42
CA HIS A 109 -12.82 2.03 -0.19
C HIS A 109 -12.70 1.09 1.00
N LYS A 110 -13.38 1.39 2.12
CA LYS A 110 -13.43 0.50 3.28
C LYS A 110 -14.03 -0.87 2.92
N ALA A 111 -15.12 -0.88 2.17
CA ALA A 111 -15.74 -2.13 1.70
C ALA A 111 -14.79 -2.91 0.78
N LEU A 112 -14.11 -2.24 -0.16
CA LEU A 112 -13.14 -2.84 -1.06
C LEU A 112 -11.95 -3.44 -0.30
N MET A 113 -11.42 -2.74 0.71
CA MET A 113 -10.33 -3.24 1.54
C MET A 113 -10.70 -4.54 2.26
N SER A 114 -11.93 -4.65 2.77
CA SER A 114 -12.44 -5.88 3.39
C SER A 114 -12.49 -7.05 2.39
N VAL A 115 -12.83 -6.78 1.12
CA VAL A 115 -12.82 -7.79 0.05
C VAL A 115 -11.39 -8.21 -0.30
N ILE A 116 -10.46 -7.26 -0.40
CA ILE A 116 -9.03 -7.54 -0.66
C ILE A 116 -8.45 -8.41 0.46
N GLU A 117 -8.73 -8.05 1.72
CA GLU A 117 -8.31 -8.81 2.89
C GLU A 117 -8.79 -10.26 2.81
N LYS A 118 -10.08 -10.49 2.53
CA LYS A 118 -10.63 -11.84 2.36
C LYS A 118 -9.94 -12.61 1.23
N HIS A 119 -9.73 -11.99 0.07
CA HIS A 119 -9.09 -12.64 -1.08
C HIS A 119 -7.63 -13.03 -0.79
N ILE A 120 -6.91 -12.22 -0.01
CA ILE A 120 -5.54 -12.52 0.43
C ILE A 120 -5.55 -13.72 1.39
N HIS A 121 -6.45 -13.73 2.38
CA HIS A 121 -6.57 -14.85 3.32
C HIS A 121 -6.95 -16.15 2.61
N GLU A 122 -7.90 -16.13 1.68
CA GLU A 122 -8.27 -17.30 0.88
C GLU A 122 -7.10 -17.83 0.04
N HIS A 123 -6.29 -16.96 -0.54
CA HIS A 123 -5.12 -17.36 -1.31
C HIS A 123 -4.07 -18.07 -0.44
N PHE A 124 -3.78 -17.54 0.74
CA PHE A 124 -2.84 -18.17 1.67
C PHE A 124 -3.39 -19.44 2.30
N ALA A 125 -4.69 -19.51 2.60
CA ALA A 125 -5.33 -20.72 3.08
C ALA A 125 -5.25 -21.85 2.04
N ARG A 126 -5.50 -21.56 0.76
CA ARG A 126 -5.35 -22.56 -0.31
C ARG A 126 -3.92 -23.07 -0.45
N LEU A 127 -2.93 -22.19 -0.30
CA LEU A 127 -1.51 -22.59 -0.32
C LEU A 127 -1.11 -23.45 0.88
N ALA A 128 -1.75 -23.26 2.03
CA ALA A 128 -1.52 -24.09 3.21
C ALA A 128 -2.12 -25.49 3.06
N GLU A 129 -3.28 -25.61 2.41
CA GLU A 129 -3.96 -26.90 2.17
C GLU A 129 -3.31 -27.74 1.05
N ASP A 130 -2.61 -27.12 0.09
CA ASP A 130 -1.91 -27.82 -1.00
C ASP A 130 -0.46 -28.21 -0.64
N GLY A 131 -0.05 -27.97 0.62
CA GLY A 131 1.19 -28.48 1.21
C GLY A 131 1.01 -29.93 1.69
N PRO A 132 2.06 -30.78 1.65
CA PRO A 132 1.92 -32.17 2.07
C PRO A 132 1.52 -32.22 3.55
N GLU A 133 0.53 -33.07 3.84
CA GLU A 133 0.01 -33.35 5.16
C GLU A 133 1.14 -33.68 6.14
N ASP A 134 1.40 -32.81 7.12
CA ASP A 134 1.96 -33.21 8.42
C ASP A 134 1.55 -32.26 9.55
N GLU A 135 0.77 -32.84 10.46
CA GLU A 135 0.35 -32.54 11.84
C GLU A 135 0.52 -31.15 12.51
N SER A 136 -0.64 -30.67 12.99
CA SER A 136 -0.94 -30.23 14.38
C SER A 136 -0.42 -28.89 14.96
N THR A 137 -1.38 -27.98 15.15
CA THR A 137 -1.70 -27.16 16.34
C THR A 137 -0.62 -26.97 17.45
N ILE A 138 -0.15 -25.72 17.65
CA ILE A 138 -0.26 -24.86 18.87
C ILE A 138 0.88 -23.82 18.93
N ASN A 139 0.46 -22.56 19.01
CA ASN A 139 1.07 -21.35 19.59
C ASN A 139 2.54 -20.95 19.39
N GLU A 140 2.63 -19.70 18.94
CA GLU A 140 3.55 -18.63 19.34
C GLU A 140 5.03 -18.75 19.00
N ARG A 141 5.41 -17.79 18.14
CA ARG A 141 6.73 -17.15 18.02
C ARG A 141 7.80 -18.03 17.41
N THR A 142 7.91 -17.96 16.09
CA THR A 142 9.16 -17.69 15.36
C THR A 142 8.89 -17.75 13.86
N SER A 143 9.03 -16.63 13.17
CA SER A 143 8.87 -16.58 11.71
C SER A 143 10.25 -16.67 11.08
N THR A 144 10.68 -17.90 10.80
CA THR A 144 11.85 -18.21 9.96
C THR A 144 11.47 -19.34 9.00
N THR A 145 11.54 -19.04 7.70
CA THR A 145 12.18 -19.91 6.66
C THR A 145 11.23 -21.07 6.20
N GLU A 146 10.81 -21.31 4.94
CA GLU A 146 11.46 -21.26 3.61
C GLU A 146 10.46 -21.35 2.42
N PHE A 147 10.83 -20.69 1.32
CA PHE A 147 10.68 -20.97 -0.13
C PHE A 147 9.72 -22.09 -0.63
N GLN A 148 8.94 -21.96 -1.72
CA GLN A 148 9.41 -21.79 -3.11
C GLN A 148 8.33 -21.39 -4.15
N THR A 149 8.76 -20.57 -5.10
CA THR A 149 8.41 -20.50 -6.54
C THR A 149 6.95 -20.21 -6.95
N TRP A 150 6.60 -18.93 -6.99
CA TRP A 150 5.72 -18.40 -8.03
C TRP A 150 6.48 -17.37 -8.85
N SER A 151 6.63 -17.64 -10.14
CA SER A 151 7.16 -16.72 -11.15
C SER A 151 6.18 -15.56 -11.35
N GLN A 152 6.15 -14.64 -10.40
CA GLN A 152 5.60 -13.31 -10.57
C GLN A 152 6.66 -12.46 -11.30
N PRO A 153 6.30 -11.59 -12.25
CA PRO A 153 7.23 -10.59 -12.77
C PRO A 153 7.50 -9.61 -11.63
N GLN A 154 8.45 -9.97 -10.77
CA GLN A 154 8.88 -9.18 -9.64
C GLN A 154 9.42 -7.89 -10.23
N ILE A 155 8.83 -6.76 -9.87
CA ILE A 155 9.40 -5.44 -10.17
C ILE A 155 10.76 -5.43 -9.48
N LEU A 156 11.82 -5.76 -10.22
CA LEU A 156 13.14 -5.99 -9.68
C LEU A 156 13.66 -4.64 -9.17
N THR A 157 13.76 -4.48 -7.85
CA THR A 157 14.36 -3.28 -7.25
C THR A 157 15.79 -3.12 -7.78
N PRO A 158 16.18 -1.92 -8.26
CA PRO A 158 17.50 -1.73 -8.84
C PRO A 158 18.60 -2.07 -7.81
N PRO A 159 19.69 -2.74 -8.23
CA PRO A 159 20.79 -3.00 -7.31
C PRO A 159 21.45 -1.67 -6.90
N PHE A 160 21.96 -1.61 -5.67
CA PHE A 160 22.60 -0.40 -5.13
C PHE A 160 24.06 -0.64 -4.69
N ALA A 161 24.48 -1.89 -4.60
CA ALA A 161 25.83 -2.25 -4.21
C ALA A 161 26.32 -3.50 -4.92
N LYS A 162 27.65 -3.68 -4.98
CA LYS A 162 28.33 -4.83 -5.54
C LYS A 162 29.31 -5.42 -4.53
N VAL A 163 29.32 -6.73 -4.41
CA VAL A 163 30.30 -7.47 -3.62
C VAL A 163 31.61 -7.54 -4.39
N ASN A 164 32.69 -7.02 -3.84
CA ASN A 164 34.02 -7.07 -4.46
C ASN A 164 34.75 -8.37 -4.10
N SER A 165 34.75 -8.74 -2.82
CA SER A 165 35.44 -9.91 -2.30
C SER A 165 34.71 -10.48 -1.09
N VAL A 166 34.84 -11.80 -0.89
CA VAL A 166 34.31 -12.54 0.25
C VAL A 166 35.47 -13.35 0.84
N VAL A 167 35.62 -13.32 2.17
CA VAL A 167 36.68 -14.04 2.89
C VAL A 167 36.21 -15.47 3.20
N ALA A 168 37.11 -16.44 3.10
CA ALA A 168 36.83 -17.83 3.44
C ALA A 168 36.45 -17.99 4.92
N ALA A 169 35.58 -18.94 5.22
CA ALA A 169 34.98 -19.21 6.53
C ALA A 169 34.22 -18.01 7.16
N SER A 170 33.93 -16.97 6.37
CA SER A 170 33.18 -15.82 6.84
C SER A 170 31.66 -16.06 6.82
N PRO A 171 30.88 -15.29 7.60
CA PRO A 171 29.43 -15.33 7.56
C PRO A 171 28.85 -15.06 6.16
N ALA A 172 29.49 -14.19 5.38
CA ALA A 172 29.10 -13.93 4.00
C ALA A 172 29.32 -15.15 3.09
N GLU A 173 30.42 -15.90 3.27
CA GLU A 173 30.65 -17.14 2.52
C GLU A 173 29.69 -18.25 2.94
N SER A 174 29.46 -18.42 4.25
CA SER A 174 28.50 -19.40 4.78
C SER A 174 27.07 -19.13 4.29
N ALA A 175 26.72 -17.86 4.10
CA ALA A 175 25.45 -17.42 3.50
C ALA A 175 25.39 -17.63 1.97
N GLY A 176 26.50 -18.05 1.33
CA GLY A 176 26.59 -18.28 -0.11
C GLY A 176 26.78 -17.03 -0.95
N LEU A 177 27.19 -15.89 -0.37
CA LEU A 177 27.54 -14.66 -1.08
C LEU A 177 28.82 -14.88 -1.90
N LYS A 178 28.87 -14.37 -3.13
CA LYS A 178 30.04 -14.49 -4.01
C LYS A 178 30.50 -13.12 -4.50
N ALA A 179 31.78 -13.05 -4.88
CA ALA A 179 32.31 -11.87 -5.55
C ALA A 179 31.52 -11.58 -6.84
N SER A 180 31.32 -10.30 -7.13
CA SER A 180 30.49 -9.77 -8.22
C SER A 180 28.98 -9.91 -8.07
N ASP A 181 28.47 -10.41 -6.95
CA ASP A 181 27.03 -10.33 -6.66
C ASP A 181 26.59 -8.87 -6.53
N GLN A 182 25.47 -8.53 -7.16
CA GLN A 182 24.86 -7.21 -7.03
C GLN A 182 23.73 -7.27 -6.01
N ILE A 183 23.85 -6.51 -4.93
CA ILE A 183 22.90 -6.46 -3.83
C ILE A 183 21.74 -5.54 -4.21
N ARG A 184 20.52 -6.08 -4.13
CA ARG A 184 19.26 -5.35 -4.36
C ARG A 184 18.59 -4.96 -3.05
N VAL A 185 18.60 -5.88 -2.08
CA VAL A 185 18.01 -5.67 -0.75
C VAL A 185 18.94 -6.29 0.29
N PHE A 186 19.16 -5.60 1.40
CA PHE A 186 19.92 -6.08 2.55
C PHE A 186 19.11 -5.82 3.82
N GLY A 187 18.42 -6.84 4.34
CA GLY A 187 17.46 -6.69 5.42
C GLY A 187 16.36 -5.71 5.04
N TYR A 188 16.28 -4.59 5.76
CA TYR A 188 15.36 -3.47 5.47
C TYR A 188 15.92 -2.42 4.50
N VAL A 189 17.18 -2.59 4.06
CA VAL A 189 17.90 -1.62 3.23
C VAL A 189 17.72 -1.94 1.74
N ASN A 190 17.44 -0.92 0.94
CA ASN A 190 17.21 -0.97 -0.50
C ASN A 190 17.84 0.26 -1.20
N ASN A 191 17.71 0.34 -2.53
CA ASN A 191 18.26 1.46 -3.33
C ASN A 191 17.76 2.85 -2.88
N ALA A 192 16.53 2.97 -2.37
CA ALA A 192 16.00 4.26 -1.96
C ALA A 192 16.52 4.74 -0.59
N ASN A 193 17.00 3.84 0.28
CA ASN A 193 17.26 4.15 1.68
C ASN A 193 18.68 3.80 2.18
N HIS A 194 19.60 3.36 1.32
CA HIS A 194 20.91 2.85 1.75
C HIS A 194 21.89 3.89 2.29
N ASP A 195 21.71 5.18 1.96
CA ASP A 195 22.56 6.30 2.41
C ASP A 195 24.07 5.97 2.30
N GLU A 196 24.58 5.80 1.08
CA GLU A 196 26.00 5.46 0.83
C GLU A 196 26.49 4.21 1.57
N LEU A 197 25.61 3.22 1.78
CA LEU A 197 25.85 1.97 2.51
C LEU A 197 25.93 2.12 4.04
N LYS A 198 25.74 3.33 4.60
CA LYS A 198 25.73 3.55 6.06
C LYS A 198 24.64 2.73 6.73
N ARG A 199 23.44 2.68 6.12
CA ARG A 199 22.32 1.86 6.63
C ARG A 199 22.58 0.36 6.56
N VAL A 200 23.42 -0.09 5.64
CA VAL A 200 23.86 -1.50 5.61
C VAL A 200 24.71 -1.79 6.84
N ALA A 201 25.67 -0.93 7.18
CA ALA A 201 26.50 -1.10 8.38
C ALA A 201 25.66 -1.10 9.67
N GLU A 202 24.70 -0.17 9.80
CA GLU A 202 23.77 -0.12 10.93
C GLU A 202 22.90 -1.39 11.01
N CYS A 203 22.37 -1.86 9.88
CA CYS A 203 21.59 -3.09 9.79
C CYS A 203 22.41 -4.30 10.29
N VAL A 204 23.66 -4.41 9.85
CA VAL A 204 24.55 -5.51 10.25
C VAL A 204 24.88 -5.45 11.75
N GLN A 205 25.17 -4.26 12.28
CA GLN A 205 25.51 -4.08 13.69
C GLN A 205 24.32 -4.34 14.61
N GLY A 206 23.12 -3.91 14.22
CA GLY A 206 21.89 -4.14 14.98
C GLY A 206 21.37 -5.58 14.93
N ASN A 207 21.86 -6.39 13.99
CA ASN A 207 21.48 -7.79 13.81
C ASN A 207 22.65 -8.76 14.07
N GLU A 208 23.60 -8.38 14.92
CA GLU A 208 24.63 -9.32 15.38
C GLU A 208 23.97 -10.55 16.06
N GLY A 209 24.31 -11.74 15.58
CA GLY A 209 23.72 -13.01 16.00
C GLY A 209 22.32 -13.30 15.47
N ARG A 210 21.75 -12.45 14.61
CA ARG A 210 20.41 -12.62 14.02
C ARG A 210 20.49 -12.75 12.51
N GLU A 211 19.57 -13.51 11.95
CA GLU A 211 19.48 -13.71 10.51
C GLU A 211 19.00 -12.44 9.79
N VAL A 212 19.69 -12.09 8.70
CA VAL A 212 19.41 -10.96 7.82
C VAL A 212 19.21 -11.49 6.40
N LEU A 213 18.05 -11.22 5.83
CA LEU A 213 17.72 -11.63 4.47
C LEU A 213 18.36 -10.68 3.45
N VAL A 214 19.10 -11.22 2.49
CA VAL A 214 19.80 -10.46 1.45
C VAL A 214 19.35 -10.97 0.07
N LYS A 215 18.86 -10.07 -0.77
CA LYS A 215 18.51 -10.37 -2.17
C LYS A 215 19.62 -9.88 -3.09
N VAL A 216 20.19 -10.80 -3.87
CA VAL A 216 21.28 -10.52 -4.80
C VAL A 216 20.95 -10.98 -6.20
N SER A 217 21.50 -10.29 -7.19
CA SER A 217 21.52 -10.73 -8.58
C SER A 217 22.92 -11.19 -8.95
N ARG A 218 23.03 -12.44 -9.37
CA ARG A 218 24.28 -13.11 -9.75
C ARG A 218 24.31 -13.34 -11.25
N ALA A 219 25.39 -12.95 -11.91
CA ALA A 219 25.58 -13.27 -13.33
C ALA A 219 25.82 -14.78 -13.49
N ILE A 220 25.09 -15.44 -14.37
CA ILE A 220 25.32 -16.85 -14.70
C ILE A 220 26.47 -16.92 -15.69
N SER A 221 27.49 -17.72 -15.40
CA SER A 221 28.64 -17.91 -16.30
C SER A 221 28.16 -18.43 -17.66
N GLY A 222 28.46 -17.70 -18.73
CA GLY A 222 28.07 -18.06 -20.10
C GLY A 222 26.69 -17.56 -20.56
N SER A 223 25.98 -16.76 -19.77
CA SER A 223 24.71 -16.13 -20.18
C SER A 223 24.65 -14.65 -19.80
N SER A 224 23.97 -13.84 -20.61
CA SER A 224 23.64 -12.45 -20.27
C SER A 224 22.54 -12.33 -19.20
N ARG A 225 21.92 -13.46 -18.81
CA ARG A 225 20.88 -13.49 -17.79
C ARG A 225 21.49 -13.44 -16.38
N LYS A 226 20.89 -12.60 -15.53
CA LYS A 226 21.17 -12.57 -14.09
C LYS A 226 20.19 -13.51 -13.37
N GLN A 227 20.71 -14.31 -12.46
CA GLN A 227 19.93 -15.13 -11.53
C GLN A 227 19.68 -14.32 -10.25
N GLU A 228 18.42 -14.20 -9.85
CA GLU A 228 18.06 -13.61 -8.57
C GLU A 228 18.12 -14.69 -7.49
N LEU A 229 18.83 -14.40 -6.41
CA LEU A 229 19.04 -15.30 -5.28
C LEU A 229 18.63 -14.56 -4.00
N THR A 230 17.95 -15.28 -3.10
CA THR A 230 17.70 -14.81 -1.75
C THR A 230 18.57 -15.62 -0.81
N LEU A 231 19.42 -14.94 -0.05
CA LEU A 231 20.39 -15.52 0.86
C LEU A 231 20.05 -15.08 2.28
N THR A 232 20.32 -15.94 3.25
CA THR A 232 20.17 -15.63 4.67
C THR A 232 21.56 -15.50 5.27
N LEU A 233 21.86 -14.34 5.83
CA LEU A 233 23.17 -14.00 6.35
C LEU A 233 23.07 -13.70 7.85
N THR A 234 23.95 -14.29 8.66
CA THR A 234 23.96 -14.09 10.12
C THR A 234 25.24 -13.37 10.52
N PRO A 235 25.21 -12.05 10.80
CA PRO A 235 26.39 -11.31 11.22
C PRO A 235 26.94 -11.83 12.56
N ARG A 236 28.24 -12.11 12.63
CA ARG A 236 28.91 -12.59 13.86
C ARG A 236 30.36 -12.13 13.91
N ARG A 237 30.98 -12.09 15.09
CA ARG A 237 32.40 -11.65 15.28
C ARG A 237 33.39 -12.81 15.41
N ASP A 238 32.91 -13.97 15.81
CA ASP A 238 33.68 -15.16 16.21
C ASP A 238 34.14 -16.05 15.05
N TRP A 239 34.19 -15.51 13.83
CA TRP A 239 34.61 -16.25 12.63
C TRP A 239 36.11 -16.11 12.29
N GLY A 240 36.88 -15.37 13.09
CA GLY A 240 38.34 -15.27 12.95
C GLY A 240 38.85 -14.20 11.98
N GLY A 241 38.00 -13.25 11.57
CA GLY A 241 38.40 -12.14 10.70
C GLY A 241 37.91 -10.76 11.17
N ARG A 242 38.10 -9.74 10.33
CA ARG A 242 37.73 -8.35 10.66
C ARG A 242 36.25 -8.08 10.36
N GLY A 243 35.54 -7.57 11.34
CA GLY A 243 34.14 -7.14 11.20
C GLY A 243 33.13 -8.28 11.33
N LEU A 244 31.87 -8.00 10.98
CA LEU A 244 30.74 -8.89 11.25
C LEU A 244 30.35 -9.83 10.09
N LEU A 245 30.82 -9.54 8.87
CA LEU A 245 30.40 -10.23 7.64
C LEU A 245 31.52 -10.96 6.92
N GLY A 246 32.71 -10.36 6.87
CA GLY A 246 33.83 -10.85 6.06
C GLY A 246 33.65 -10.67 4.55
N CYS A 247 32.92 -9.66 4.10
CA CYS A 247 32.86 -9.26 2.69
C CYS A 247 33.16 -7.77 2.50
N HIS A 248 33.62 -7.41 1.30
CA HIS A 248 33.83 -6.03 0.90
C HIS A 248 32.75 -5.61 -0.09
N ILE A 249 31.96 -4.61 0.27
CA ILE A 249 30.82 -4.12 -0.50
C ILE A 249 31.15 -2.72 -1.01
N LEU A 250 30.96 -2.50 -2.31
CA LEU A 250 31.15 -1.22 -2.99
C LEU A 250 29.80 -0.67 -3.46
N PRO A 251 29.57 0.65 -3.38
CA PRO A 251 28.39 1.27 -4.01
C PRO A 251 28.46 1.11 -5.54
N LEU A 252 27.30 1.03 -6.19
CA LEU A 252 27.18 0.99 -7.65
C LEU A 252 27.11 2.40 -8.26
#